data_AF-A0A6I5R9J7-F1
#
_entry.id   AF-A0A6I5R9J7-F1
#
_cell.length_a   1.000
_cell.length_b   1.000
_cell.length_c   1.000
_cell.angle_alpha   90.00
_cell.angle_beta   90.00
_cell.angle_gamma   90.00
#
_symmetry.space_group_name_H-M   'P 1'
#
loop_
_entity.id
_entity.type
_entity.pdbx_description
1 polymer ?
#
loop_
_entity_poly.entity_id
_entity_poly.type
_entity_poly.pdbx_seq_one_letter_code
_entity_poly.pdbx_strand_id
1 'polypeptide(L)'
;MNIQKNAHAGFTLIEVLVVLVIMTVLAAIAFPAYSGMVRRARYAEAKQQMGMMAREVKLYHLEQGQYPPDVNPNVQPQGITSWPKDVPYESTYDYDHWAVGESQCYVQIGYAGESGTRAYPVHRLNQKPPGFKEIGDNLVLGIALYSCQTNSRGSIR
;
A
#
# COMPACT_ATOMS: atom_id res chain seq x y z
N MET A 1 36.71 -7.67 -63.70
CA MET A 1 36.21 -7.79 -62.32
C MET A 1 35.12 -6.76 -62.13
N ASN A 2 33.85 -7.17 -62.19
CA ASN A 2 32.70 -6.25 -62.17
C ASN A 2 32.31 -5.97 -60.72
N ILE A 3 32.57 -4.75 -60.24
CA ILE A 3 32.18 -4.32 -58.89
C ILE A 3 30.71 -3.90 -58.96
N GLN A 4 29.80 -4.78 -58.53
CA GLN A 4 28.39 -4.46 -58.31
C GLN A 4 28.30 -3.33 -57.27
N LYS A 5 27.81 -2.15 -57.68
CA LYS A 5 27.56 -1.03 -56.76
C LYS A 5 26.28 -1.35 -55.97
N ASN A 6 26.45 -1.73 -54.71
CA ASN A 6 25.32 -1.80 -53.77
C ASN A 6 24.78 -0.37 -53.60
N ALA A 7 23.55 -0.12 -54.07
CA ALA A 7 22.84 1.11 -53.79
C ALA A 7 22.51 1.12 -52.30
N HIS A 8 23.27 1.87 -51.51
CA HIS A 8 22.90 2.15 -50.13
C HIS A 8 21.65 3.04 -50.14
N ALA A 9 20.49 2.43 -49.91
CA ALA A 9 19.26 3.16 -49.59
C ALA A 9 19.42 3.79 -48.21
N GLY A 10 19.61 5.11 -48.17
CA GLY A 10 19.65 5.89 -46.93
C GLY A 10 18.24 6.32 -46.51
N PHE A 11 17.98 6.34 -45.20
CA PHE A 11 16.79 6.97 -44.63
C PHE A 11 16.78 8.47 -44.94
N THR A 12 15.60 9.00 -45.28
CA THR A 12 15.45 10.44 -45.48
C THR A 12 15.25 11.15 -44.13
N LEU A 13 15.70 12.41 -44.02
CA LEU A 13 15.48 13.21 -42.81
C LEU A 13 13.98 13.41 -42.51
N ILE A 14 13.16 13.51 -43.56
CA ILE A 14 11.72 13.67 -43.42
C ILE A 14 11.05 12.41 -42.87
N GLU A 15 11.55 11.23 -43.22
CA GLU A 15 11.03 9.95 -42.74
C GLU A 15 11.25 9.78 -41.24
N VAL A 16 12.43 10.15 -40.74
CA VAL A 16 12.71 10.18 -39.30
C VAL A 16 11.86 11.25 -38.58
N LEU A 17 11.62 12.40 -39.22
CA LEU A 17 10.79 13.46 -38.64
C LEU A 17 9.34 13.02 -38.42
N VAL A 18 8.70 12.40 -39.43
CA VAL A 18 7.32 11.93 -39.30
C VAL A 18 7.21 10.84 -38.23
N VAL A 19 8.17 9.93 -38.17
CA VAL A 19 8.21 8.87 -37.14
C VAL A 19 8.32 9.48 -35.74
N LEU A 20 9.18 10.48 -35.54
CA LEU A 20 9.29 11.18 -34.25
C LEU A 20 8.00 11.90 -33.87
N VAL A 21 7.33 12.56 -34.81
CA VAL A 21 6.02 13.19 -34.56
C VAL A 21 5.01 12.16 -34.08
N ILE A 22 4.90 11.01 -34.74
CA ILE A 22 3.97 9.96 -34.33
C ILE A 22 4.37 9.38 -32.96
N MET A 23 5.65 9.11 -32.73
CA MET A 23 6.14 8.56 -31.45
C MET A 23 5.87 9.52 -30.28
N THR A 24 6.04 10.82 -30.46
CA THR A 24 5.77 11.82 -29.41
C THR A 24 4.29 11.89 -29.05
N VAL A 25 3.40 11.86 -30.04
CA VAL A 25 1.95 11.82 -29.81
C VAL A 25 1.54 10.56 -29.04
N LEU A 26 2.07 9.39 -29.44
CA LEU A 26 1.80 8.14 -28.74
C LEU A 26 2.34 8.15 -27.31
N ALA A 27 3.56 8.65 -27.10
CA ALA A 27 4.20 8.74 -25.79
C ALA A 27 3.41 9.66 -24.84
N ALA A 28 2.90 10.80 -25.33
CA ALA A 28 2.11 11.74 -24.54
C ALA A 28 0.82 11.12 -23.97
N ILE A 29 0.20 10.20 -24.72
CA ILE A 29 -1.01 9.49 -24.29
C ILE A 29 -0.66 8.28 -23.42
N ALA A 30 0.37 7.52 -23.81
CA ALA A 30 0.74 6.27 -23.15
C ALA A 30 1.31 6.49 -21.74
N PHE A 31 2.10 7.54 -21.53
CA PHE A 31 2.79 7.79 -20.26
C PHE A 31 1.86 7.99 -19.05
N PRO A 32 0.86 8.91 -19.06
CA PRO A 32 -0.05 9.09 -17.93
C PRO A 32 -0.95 7.86 -17.68
N ALA A 33 -1.30 7.13 -18.74
CA ALA A 33 -2.06 5.88 -18.60
C ALA A 33 -1.23 4.81 -17.89
N TYR A 34 0.04 4.65 -18.29
CA TYR A 34 0.97 3.71 -17.67
C TYR A 34 1.20 4.02 -16.18
N SER A 35 1.48 5.27 -15.82
CA SER A 35 1.70 5.66 -14.42
C SER A 35 0.48 5.37 -13.53
N GLY A 36 -0.73 5.62 -14.04
CA GLY A 36 -1.98 5.29 -13.33
C GLY A 36 -2.17 3.78 -13.13
N MET A 37 -1.80 2.95 -14.11
CA MET A 37 -1.87 1.49 -13.99
C MET A 37 -0.89 0.95 -12.95
N VAL A 38 0.37 1.41 -12.99
CA VAL A 38 1.39 1.04 -11.99
C VAL A 38 0.89 1.42 -10.59
N ARG A 39 0.28 2.60 -10.45
CA ARG A 39 -0.24 3.04 -9.15
C ARG A 39 -1.33 2.12 -8.60
N ARG A 40 -2.30 1.75 -9.44
CA ARG A 40 -3.35 0.80 -9.04
C ARG A 40 -2.78 -0.57 -8.68
N ALA A 41 -1.78 -1.05 -9.41
CA ALA A 41 -1.12 -2.31 -9.12
C ALA A 41 -0.42 -2.30 -7.75
N ARG A 42 0.31 -1.22 -7.42
CA ARG A 42 0.94 -1.04 -6.11
C ARG A 42 -0.06 -0.98 -4.96
N TYR A 43 -1.19 -0.30 -5.12
CA TYR A 43 -2.25 -0.32 -4.12
C TYR A 43 -2.93 -1.68 -3.98
N ALA A 44 -3.09 -2.43 -5.08
CA ALA A 44 -3.63 -3.79 -5.02
C ALA A 44 -2.68 -4.75 -4.30
N GLU A 45 -1.38 -4.64 -4.55
CA GLU A 45 -0.31 -5.34 -3.83
C GLU A 45 -0.38 -5.01 -2.33
N ALA A 46 -0.48 -3.73 -1.96
CA ALA A 46 -0.59 -3.33 -0.57
C ALA A 46 -1.85 -3.89 0.11
N LYS A 47 -3.02 -3.83 -0.55
CA LYS A 47 -4.26 -4.43 -0.03
C LYS A 47 -4.12 -5.94 0.19
N GLN A 48 -3.46 -6.65 -0.72
CA GLN A 48 -3.22 -8.08 -0.56
C GLN A 48 -2.32 -8.35 0.66
N GLN A 49 -1.20 -7.63 0.78
CA GLN A 49 -0.28 -7.72 1.92
C GLN A 49 -1.00 -7.44 3.24
N MET A 50 -1.78 -6.35 3.33
CA MET A 50 -2.60 -6.03 4.50
C MET A 50 -3.62 -7.13 4.84
N GLY A 51 -4.23 -7.75 3.83
CA GLY A 51 -5.15 -8.87 4.03
C GLY A 51 -4.47 -10.11 4.63
N MET A 52 -3.23 -10.41 4.21
CA MET A 52 -2.44 -11.50 4.78
C MET A 52 -2.08 -11.22 6.24
N MET A 53 -1.57 -10.02 6.53
CA MET A 53 -1.25 -9.62 7.91
C MET A 53 -2.49 -9.64 8.81
N ALA A 54 -3.63 -9.13 8.33
CA ALA A 54 -4.88 -9.16 9.10
C ALA A 54 -5.38 -10.58 9.41
N ARG A 55 -5.10 -11.55 8.53
CA ARG A 55 -5.37 -12.96 8.80
C ARG A 55 -4.49 -13.47 9.95
N GLU A 56 -3.19 -13.17 9.94
CA GLU A 56 -2.29 -13.58 11.01
C GLU A 56 -2.63 -12.91 12.35
N VAL A 57 -3.00 -11.63 12.35
CA VAL A 57 -3.51 -10.93 13.54
C VAL A 57 -4.71 -11.66 14.15
N LYS A 58 -5.66 -12.08 13.30
CA LYS A 58 -6.83 -12.85 13.76
C LYS A 58 -6.45 -14.22 14.29
N LEU A 59 -5.52 -14.92 13.63
CA LEU A 59 -5.02 -16.22 14.09
C LEU A 59 -4.33 -16.10 15.45
N TYR A 60 -3.48 -15.08 15.63
CA TYR A 60 -2.85 -14.80 16.92
C TYR A 60 -3.89 -14.61 18.02
N HIS A 61 -4.97 -13.87 17.76
CA HIS A 61 -6.05 -13.69 18.73
C HIS A 61 -6.76 -15.00 19.06
N LEU A 62 -6.97 -15.89 18.08
CA LEU A 62 -7.57 -17.21 18.31
C LEU A 62 -6.66 -18.11 19.17
N GLU A 63 -5.34 -18.00 19.03
CA GLU A 63 -4.38 -18.82 19.77
C GLU A 63 -4.09 -18.28 21.17
N GLN A 64 -3.94 -16.96 21.31
CA GLN A 64 -3.50 -16.30 22.54
C GLN A 64 -4.65 -15.70 23.35
N GLY A 65 -5.87 -15.67 22.80
CA GLY A 65 -7.05 -15.06 23.44
C GLY A 65 -7.04 -13.52 23.44
N GLN A 66 -5.99 -12.89 22.92
CA GLN A 66 -5.81 -11.43 22.85
C GLN A 66 -5.11 -11.03 21.55
N TYR A 67 -5.39 -9.83 21.05
CA TYR A 67 -4.66 -9.29 19.89
C TYR A 67 -3.23 -8.88 20.28
N PRO A 68 -2.27 -8.86 19.34
CA PRO A 68 -0.92 -8.37 19.61
C PRO A 68 -0.95 -6.96 20.23
N PRO A 69 -0.05 -6.66 21.18
CA PRO A 69 0.06 -5.31 21.72
C PRO A 69 0.47 -4.32 20.62
N ASP A 70 0.17 -3.05 20.86
CA ASP A 70 0.55 -1.95 19.98
C ASP A 70 2.07 -1.89 19.80
N VAL A 71 2.53 -1.52 18.61
CA VAL A 71 3.96 -1.36 18.30
C VAL A 71 4.20 -0.03 17.61
N ASN A 72 5.47 0.38 17.56
CA ASN A 72 5.83 1.59 16.83
C ASN A 72 5.58 1.40 15.31
N PRO A 73 5.39 2.49 14.56
CA PRO A 73 5.26 2.44 13.11
C PRO A 73 6.42 1.69 12.45
N ASN A 74 6.11 0.93 11.40
CA ASN A 74 7.06 0.09 10.66
C ASN A 74 7.72 -1.03 11.48
N VAL A 75 7.16 -1.38 12.65
CA VAL A 75 7.60 -2.53 13.44
C VAL A 75 6.62 -3.68 13.29
N GLN A 76 7.16 -4.87 13.11
CA GLN A 76 6.39 -6.11 13.06
C GLN A 76 5.81 -6.44 14.45
N PRO A 77 4.48 -6.61 14.58
CA PRO A 77 3.85 -7.06 15.82
C PRO A 77 4.20 -8.50 16.17
N GLN A 78 4.12 -8.83 17.45
CA GLN A 78 4.34 -10.20 17.92
C GLN A 78 3.36 -11.19 17.27
N GLY A 79 3.87 -12.34 16.83
CA GLY A 79 3.07 -13.44 16.30
C GLY A 79 2.54 -13.25 14.87
N ILE A 80 2.78 -12.09 14.26
CA ILE A 80 2.68 -11.92 12.82
C ILE A 80 4.04 -12.31 12.25
N THR A 81 4.09 -13.18 11.24
CA THR A 81 5.34 -13.62 10.58
C THR A 81 5.48 -13.07 9.17
N SER A 82 4.35 -12.79 8.51
CA SER A 82 4.30 -12.31 7.13
C SER A 82 4.32 -10.78 7.05
N TRP A 83 5.18 -10.12 7.83
CA TRP A 83 5.36 -8.66 7.75
C TRP A 83 6.29 -8.31 6.58
N PRO A 84 5.80 -7.69 5.50
CA PRO A 84 6.60 -7.49 4.30
C PRO A 84 7.72 -6.46 4.53
N LYS A 85 8.92 -6.76 4.05
CA LYS A 85 10.03 -5.78 3.94
C LYS A 85 9.91 -4.94 2.67
N ASP A 86 9.48 -5.59 1.58
CA ASP A 86 9.28 -4.95 0.29
C ASP A 86 7.87 -4.34 0.26
N VAL A 87 7.79 -3.10 0.73
CA VAL A 87 6.55 -2.34 0.80
C VAL A 87 6.41 -1.50 -0.47
N PRO A 88 5.24 -1.52 -1.15
CA PRO A 88 5.00 -0.66 -2.30
C PRO A 88 5.29 0.81 -1.99
N TYR A 89 5.91 1.51 -2.94
CA TYR A 89 6.37 2.90 -2.80
C TYR A 89 7.45 3.17 -1.75
N GLU A 90 8.19 2.15 -1.31
CA GLU A 90 9.16 2.30 -0.20
C GLU A 90 8.48 2.89 1.05
N SER A 91 7.18 2.64 1.17
CA SER A 91 6.32 3.16 2.23
C SER A 91 6.39 2.26 3.46
N THR A 92 5.47 2.46 4.40
CA THR A 92 5.44 1.69 5.66
C THR A 92 4.07 1.14 5.97
N TYR A 93 4.06 0.00 6.65
CA TYR A 93 2.89 -0.51 7.34
C TYR A 93 2.95 -0.15 8.81
N ASP A 94 1.79 0.00 9.41
CA ASP A 94 1.63 0.33 10.81
C ASP A 94 0.53 -0.53 11.41
N TYR A 95 0.79 -1.19 12.52
CA TYR A 95 -0.22 -1.95 13.23
C TYR A 95 -0.60 -1.13 14.46
N ASP A 96 -1.85 -0.71 14.53
CA ASP A 96 -2.35 0.03 15.68
C ASP A 96 -3.32 -0.86 16.48
N HIS A 97 -3.11 -0.95 17.78
CA HIS A 97 -4.01 -1.56 18.75
C HIS A 97 -4.24 -0.62 19.92
N TRP A 98 -5.42 0.01 19.98
CA TRP A 98 -5.68 1.06 20.96
C TRP A 98 -7.07 0.99 21.58
N ALA A 99 -7.22 1.66 22.74
CA ALA A 99 -8.49 1.82 23.43
C ALA A 99 -9.38 2.87 22.74
N VAL A 100 -10.64 2.52 22.49
CA VAL A 100 -11.71 3.43 22.07
C VAL A 100 -12.65 3.65 23.24
N GLY A 101 -12.51 4.80 23.90
CA GLY A 101 -13.24 5.07 25.15
C GLY A 101 -12.79 4.16 26.29
N GLU A 102 -13.70 3.81 27.19
CA GLU A 102 -13.38 3.09 28.43
C GLU A 102 -13.49 1.57 28.32
N SER A 103 -14.22 1.05 27.33
CA SER A 103 -14.64 -0.36 27.30
C SER A 103 -14.49 -1.04 25.95
N GLN A 104 -13.89 -0.38 24.96
CA GLN A 104 -13.69 -0.94 23.64
C GLN A 104 -12.24 -0.79 23.20
N CYS A 105 -11.76 -1.75 22.42
CA CYS A 105 -10.45 -1.73 21.77
C CYS A 105 -10.63 -1.90 20.27
N TYR A 106 -9.76 -1.25 19.53
CA TYR A 106 -9.75 -1.29 18.08
C TYR A 106 -8.40 -1.77 17.56
N VAL A 107 -8.45 -2.61 16.53
CA VAL A 107 -7.27 -3.16 15.86
C VAL A 107 -7.33 -2.81 14.38
N GLN A 108 -6.24 -2.27 13.85
CA GLN A 108 -6.14 -1.91 12.44
C GLN A 108 -4.74 -2.12 11.88
N ILE A 109 -4.65 -2.19 10.56
CA ILE A 109 -3.40 -2.05 9.83
C ILE A 109 -3.49 -0.84 8.92
N GLY A 110 -2.48 0.00 9.00
CA GLY A 110 -2.26 1.19 8.20
C GLY A 110 -1.21 0.99 7.13
N TYR A 111 -1.33 1.74 6.03
CA TYR A 111 -0.35 1.80 4.95
C TYR A 111 -0.17 3.26 4.51
N ALA A 112 1.07 3.74 4.52
CA ALA A 112 1.42 5.16 4.34
C ALA A 112 1.46 5.65 2.87
N GLY A 113 0.92 4.87 1.92
CA GLY A 113 0.71 5.34 0.54
C GLY A 113 1.97 5.69 -0.25
N GLU A 114 1.79 6.42 -1.34
CA GLU A 114 2.86 6.92 -2.22
C GLU A 114 3.71 8.02 -1.56
N SER A 115 3.13 8.83 -0.67
CA SER A 115 3.86 9.87 0.06
C SER A 115 4.80 9.31 1.13
N GLY A 116 4.61 8.05 1.54
CA GLY A 116 5.29 7.47 2.69
C GLY A 116 4.91 8.13 4.02
N THR A 117 3.94 9.04 4.01
CA THR A 117 3.51 9.80 5.18
C THR A 117 2.10 9.43 5.57
N ARG A 118 1.93 9.07 6.84
CA ARG A 118 0.61 8.74 7.37
C ARG A 118 -0.25 10.01 7.48
N ALA A 119 -1.21 10.18 6.57
CA ALA A 119 -2.07 11.37 6.51
C ALA A 119 -3.40 11.22 7.28
N TYR A 120 -3.51 10.22 8.17
CA TYR A 120 -4.68 10.04 9.04
C TYR A 120 -4.30 10.05 10.52
N PRO A 121 -5.20 10.56 11.39
CA PRO A 121 -4.94 10.58 12.82
C PRO A 121 -4.96 9.16 13.38
N VAL A 122 -3.95 8.85 14.20
CA VAL A 122 -3.97 7.69 15.10
C VAL A 122 -5.22 7.80 15.99
N HIS A 123 -5.83 6.67 16.28
CA HIS A 123 -6.88 6.56 17.29
C HIS A 123 -8.22 7.27 17.02
N ARG A 124 -8.43 7.89 15.84
CA ARG A 124 -9.68 8.60 15.50
C ARG A 124 -10.31 8.19 14.18
N LEU A 125 -9.91 7.05 13.63
CA LEU A 125 -10.57 6.52 12.45
C LEU A 125 -11.91 5.90 12.84
N ASN A 126 -12.99 6.62 12.53
CA ASN A 126 -14.37 6.14 12.62
C ASN A 126 -14.68 5.11 11.52
N GLN A 127 -13.88 4.06 11.42
CA GLN A 127 -14.15 2.94 10.53
C GLN A 127 -14.80 1.83 11.34
N LYS A 128 -15.87 1.22 10.81
CA LYS A 128 -16.42 0.01 11.40
C LYS A 128 -15.68 -1.19 10.80
N PRO A 129 -14.99 -2.02 11.61
CA PRO A 129 -14.28 -3.18 11.11
C PRO A 129 -15.26 -4.35 10.83
N PRO A 130 -14.88 -5.33 9.99
CA PRO A 130 -13.69 -5.36 9.16
C PRO A 130 -13.88 -4.58 7.84
N GLY A 131 -12.83 -3.94 7.33
CA GLY A 131 -12.93 -3.29 6.01
C GLY A 131 -11.77 -2.38 5.65
N PHE A 132 -11.58 -2.21 4.35
CA PHE A 132 -10.62 -1.25 3.79
C PHE A 132 -11.24 0.13 3.63
N LYS A 133 -10.43 1.16 3.90
CA LYS A 133 -10.73 2.54 3.54
C LYS A 133 -9.50 3.20 2.94
N GLU A 134 -9.72 3.94 1.88
CA GLU A 134 -8.71 4.80 1.26
C GLU A 134 -8.83 6.20 1.87
N ILE A 135 -7.71 6.79 2.27
CA ILE A 135 -7.64 8.14 2.86
C ILE A 135 -6.52 8.90 2.15
N GLY A 136 -6.89 9.62 1.09
CA GLY A 136 -5.91 10.19 0.18
C GLY A 136 -5.17 9.06 -0.54
N ASP A 137 -3.85 9.03 -0.40
CA ASP A 137 -2.97 7.97 -0.87
C ASP A 137 -2.78 6.84 0.16
N ASN A 138 -3.31 6.97 1.38
CA ASN A 138 -3.15 5.96 2.42
C ASN A 138 -4.23 4.88 2.34
N LEU A 139 -3.91 3.67 2.82
CA LEU A 139 -4.90 2.62 3.05
C LEU A 139 -4.97 2.28 4.53
N VAL A 140 -6.18 2.01 5.00
CA VAL A 140 -6.42 1.49 6.35
C VAL A 140 -7.32 0.28 6.26
N LEU A 141 -6.97 -0.76 6.99
CA LEU A 141 -7.75 -1.97 7.16
C LEU A 141 -8.15 -2.11 8.62
N GLY A 142 -9.43 -1.86 8.93
CA GLY A 142 -10.00 -2.21 10.22
C GLY A 142 -10.10 -3.73 10.37
N ILE A 143 -9.60 -4.28 11.47
CA ILE A 143 -9.60 -5.72 11.73
C ILE A 143 -10.70 -6.10 12.72
N ALA A 144 -10.74 -5.42 13.87
CA ALA A 144 -11.67 -5.74 14.95
C ALA A 144 -12.00 -4.51 15.80
N LEU A 145 -13.23 -4.52 16.33
CA LEU A 145 -13.70 -3.64 17.41
C LEU A 145 -14.35 -4.57 18.43
N TYR A 146 -13.79 -4.64 19.63
CA TYR A 146 -14.21 -5.60 20.64
C TYR A 146 -14.19 -4.98 22.04
N SER A 147 -14.90 -5.60 22.97
CA SER A 147 -14.92 -5.14 24.36
C SER A 147 -13.63 -5.52 25.07
N CYS A 148 -12.98 -4.55 25.70
CA CYS A 148 -11.74 -4.75 26.45
C CYS A 148 -11.73 -3.89 27.72
N GLN A 149 -10.87 -4.23 28.66
CA GLN A 149 -10.65 -3.40 29.84
C GLN A 149 -9.53 -2.40 29.56
N THR A 150 -9.82 -1.13 29.75
CA THR A 150 -8.85 -0.03 29.57
C THR A 150 -8.63 0.65 30.91
N ASN A 151 -7.42 1.16 31.15
CA ASN A 151 -7.18 2.00 32.32
C ASN A 151 -7.69 3.43 32.07
N SER A 152 -7.77 4.24 33.13
CA SER A 152 -8.18 5.65 33.06
C SER A 152 -7.26 6.56 32.21
N ARG A 153 -6.15 6.03 31.70
CA ARG A 153 -5.24 6.70 30.75
C ARG A 153 -5.45 6.23 29.30
N GLY A 154 -6.47 5.41 29.03
CA GLY A 154 -6.75 4.88 27.69
C GLY A 154 -5.71 3.84 27.21
N SER A 155 -4.96 3.22 28.12
CA SER A 155 -4.08 2.11 27.78
C SER A 155 -4.77 0.78 28.06
N ILE A 156 -4.59 -0.16 27.14
CA ILE A 156 -5.14 -1.52 27.18
C ILE A 156 -4.46 -2.27 28.33
N ARG A 157 -5.26 -2.96 29.15
CA ARG A 157 -4.77 -3.80 30.25
C ARG A 157 -4.54 -5.24 29.81
#